data_AF-A0A950GSD5-F1
#
_entry.id   AF-A0A950GSD5-F1
#
_cell.length_a   1.000
_cell.length_b   1.000
_cell.length_c   1.000
_cell.angle_alpha   90.00
_cell.angle_beta   90.00
_cell.angle_gamma   90.00
#
_symmetry.space_group_name_H-M   'P 1'
#
loop_
_entity.id
_entity.type
_entity.pdbx_description
1 polymer ?
#
loop_
_entity_poly.entity_id
_entity_poly.type
_entity_poly.pdbx_seq_one_letter_code
_entity_poly.pdbx_strand_id
1 'polypeptide(L)'
;MKRVGTVRPRRTGGLYLWKALSIAAFIAPFGLGACQDVGFEASVPARMAPGVPIAVEAIEGPPAEVTGALNAALVQAAADHQVALVDDAQAPRFRVKGYVTAGVAPDGKTALAYVWDVFDAANRRAQRVTGSEEMAGDPADPWARLDATALKRIAGKSMDGIADFLASAPVVSSAVVTTKLAPQAVTAGAVTGAAVGAGAKPLGFAAAELR
;
A
#
# COMPACT_ATOMS: atom_id res chain seq x y z
N MET A 1 3.62 -53.79 -55.16
CA MET A 1 2.37 -53.01 -55.11
C MET A 1 1.85 -52.97 -53.67
N LYS A 2 1.43 -51.77 -53.22
CA LYS A 2 0.67 -51.43 -51.99
C LYS A 2 1.45 -51.51 -50.65
N ARG A 3 1.36 -50.55 -49.72
CA ARG A 3 1.07 -49.10 -49.74
C ARG A 3 1.45 -48.62 -48.33
N VAL A 4 2.18 -47.52 -48.24
CA VAL A 4 2.55 -46.79 -47.01
C VAL A 4 1.30 -46.42 -46.21
N GLY A 5 1.27 -46.82 -44.93
CA GLY A 5 0.24 -46.42 -43.96
C GLY A 5 0.78 -45.34 -43.02
N THR A 6 0.65 -44.09 -43.42
CA THR A 6 0.87 -42.90 -42.59
C THR A 6 -0.12 -42.85 -41.42
N VAL A 7 0.38 -42.92 -40.20
CA VAL A 7 -0.38 -42.61 -38.98
C VAL A 7 -0.42 -41.09 -38.81
N ARG A 8 -1.61 -40.51 -38.89
CA ARG A 8 -1.93 -39.10 -38.62
C ARG A 8 -2.93 -39.02 -37.44
N PRO A 9 -3.12 -37.85 -36.82
CA PRO A 9 -2.87 -37.63 -35.40
C PRO A 9 -4.15 -37.62 -34.55
N ARG A 10 -4.02 -37.83 -33.23
CA ARG A 10 -5.05 -37.48 -32.26
C ARG A 10 -4.87 -36.04 -31.80
N ARG A 11 -5.59 -35.12 -32.46
CA ARG A 11 -6.01 -33.84 -31.90
C ARG A 11 -7.02 -34.11 -30.79
N THR A 12 -6.62 -33.91 -29.54
CA THR A 12 -7.58 -33.81 -28.42
C THR A 12 -7.95 -32.35 -28.28
N GLY A 13 -9.21 -32.05 -28.59
CA GLY A 13 -9.81 -30.73 -28.41
C GLY A 13 -9.99 -30.41 -26.93
N GLY A 14 -9.47 -29.25 -26.52
CA GLY A 14 -9.86 -28.54 -25.30
C GLY A 14 -10.59 -27.27 -25.71
N LEU A 15 -11.91 -27.33 -25.64
CA LEU A 15 -12.87 -26.31 -26.00
C LEU A 15 -12.78 -25.13 -25.01
N TYR A 16 -11.90 -24.15 -25.24
CA TYR A 16 -11.99 -22.86 -24.56
C TYR A 16 -13.00 -21.98 -25.30
N LEU A 17 -14.25 -22.15 -24.88
CA LEU A 17 -15.43 -21.39 -25.27
C LEU A 17 -15.36 -19.97 -24.67
N TRP A 18 -14.41 -19.15 -25.12
CA TRP A 18 -14.42 -17.71 -24.84
C TRP A 18 -15.38 -17.05 -25.82
N LYS A 19 -16.66 -17.02 -25.44
CA LYS A 19 -17.67 -16.29 -26.19
C LYS A 19 -17.47 -14.78 -26.03
N ALA A 20 -17.60 -14.13 -27.19
CA ALA A 20 -18.01 -12.74 -27.45
C ALA A 20 -16.95 -11.66 -27.17
N LEU A 21 -16.77 -10.64 -28.00
CA LEU A 21 -17.68 -10.05 -28.98
C LEU A 21 -16.81 -9.30 -30.01
N SER A 22 -16.95 -9.61 -31.29
CA SER A 22 -16.35 -8.84 -32.37
C SER A 22 -16.92 -7.43 -32.36
N ILE A 23 -16.09 -6.45 -32.01
CA ILE A 23 -16.38 -5.03 -32.22
C ILE A 23 -15.52 -4.57 -33.41
N ALA A 24 -16.22 -4.11 -34.44
CA ALA A 24 -15.67 -3.55 -35.65
C ALA A 24 -14.65 -2.44 -35.33
N ALA A 25 -13.44 -2.59 -35.86
CA ALA A 25 -12.37 -1.60 -35.75
C ALA A 25 -12.71 -0.36 -36.58
N PHE A 26 -13.14 0.69 -35.87
CA PHE A 26 -13.15 2.06 -36.36
C PHE A 26 -11.70 2.55 -36.38
N ILE A 27 -11.13 2.70 -37.57
CA ILE A 27 -9.78 3.27 -37.77
C ILE A 27 -9.89 4.77 -37.56
N ALA A 28 -9.42 5.25 -36.41
CA ALA A 28 -9.14 6.66 -36.14
C ALA A 28 -7.63 6.82 -35.93
N PRO A 29 -6.93 7.67 -36.71
CA PRO A 29 -5.52 7.93 -36.51
C PRO A 29 -5.35 8.82 -35.28
N PHE A 30 -5.01 8.21 -34.13
CA PHE A 30 -4.56 8.97 -32.98
C PHE A 30 -3.12 9.44 -33.24
N GLY A 31 -3.00 10.76 -33.37
CA GLY A 31 -1.76 11.48 -33.55
C GLY A 31 -0.80 11.32 -32.38
N LEU A 32 0.45 11.66 -32.69
CA LEU A 32 1.63 11.59 -31.85
C LEU A 32 1.42 12.17 -30.45
N GLY A 33 1.82 11.40 -29.45
CA GLY A 33 2.02 11.81 -28.08
C GLY A 33 3.06 10.93 -27.40
N ALA A 34 4.25 10.84 -27.99
CA ALA A 34 5.43 10.28 -27.34
C ALA A 34 6.04 11.35 -26.41
N CYS A 35 5.72 11.25 -25.12
CA CYS A 35 6.49 11.79 -24.01
C CYS A 35 6.30 10.75 -22.89
N GLN A 36 7.28 10.04 -22.34
CA GLN A 36 8.72 10.25 -22.35
C GLN A 36 9.36 9.01 -21.73
N ASP A 37 10.18 8.33 -22.53
CA ASP A 37 11.22 7.42 -22.06
C ASP A 37 12.52 8.24 -22.15
N VAL A 38 12.90 8.86 -21.04
CA VAL A 38 14.26 9.39 -20.87
C VAL A 38 14.77 8.95 -19.51
N GLY A 39 15.63 7.93 -19.57
CA GLY A 39 16.43 7.49 -18.45
C GLY A 39 17.28 8.62 -17.91
N PHE A 40 17.00 8.96 -16.67
CA PHE A 40 18.01 9.32 -15.68
C PHE A 40 17.39 8.93 -14.35
N GLU A 41 17.79 7.80 -13.76
CA GLU A 41 17.60 7.53 -12.34
C GLU A 41 18.44 8.56 -11.57
N ALA A 42 17.97 9.81 -11.56
CA ALA A 42 18.12 10.64 -10.38
C ALA A 42 17.48 9.82 -9.28
N SER A 43 18.23 9.54 -8.20
CA SER A 43 17.69 8.88 -7.02
C SER A 43 16.43 9.62 -6.60
N VAL A 44 15.26 9.08 -6.95
CA VAL A 44 13.98 9.63 -6.50
C VAL A 44 14.05 9.48 -4.99
N PRO A 45 13.97 10.58 -4.23
CA PRO A 45 14.01 10.48 -2.79
C PRO A 45 12.87 9.56 -2.34
N ALA A 46 13.19 8.62 -1.46
CA ALA A 46 12.21 7.70 -0.88
C ALA A 46 10.99 8.50 -0.43
N ARG A 47 9.80 8.06 -0.82
CA ARG A 47 8.61 8.82 -0.48
C ARG A 47 8.32 8.68 1.01
N MET A 48 8.21 9.82 1.68
CA MET A 48 7.94 9.88 3.13
C MET A 48 6.44 10.06 3.41
N ALA A 49 5.93 9.37 4.44
CA ALA A 49 4.56 9.55 4.93
C ALA A 49 4.48 9.51 6.47
N PRO A 50 4.93 10.57 7.15
CA PRO A 50 4.96 10.62 8.61
C PRO A 50 3.57 10.67 9.23
N GLY A 51 3.40 9.97 10.36
CA GLY A 51 2.25 10.15 11.26
C GLY A 51 0.97 9.38 10.91
N VAL A 52 1.01 8.47 9.93
CA VAL A 52 -0.12 7.62 9.56
C VAL A 52 0.18 6.17 9.95
N PRO A 53 -0.40 5.64 11.05
CA PRO A 53 -0.12 4.27 11.47
C PRO A 53 -0.80 3.26 10.55
N ILE A 54 -0.05 2.29 10.06
CA ILE A 54 -0.54 1.18 9.26
C ILE A 54 -0.18 -0.16 9.92
N ALA A 55 -0.98 -1.19 9.66
CA ALA A 55 -0.62 -2.57 9.99
C ALA A 55 -0.47 -3.38 8.71
N VAL A 56 0.59 -4.19 8.64
CA VAL A 56 0.75 -5.21 7.60
C VAL A 56 0.26 -6.53 8.19
N GLU A 57 -0.80 -7.11 7.64
CA GLU A 57 -1.44 -8.29 8.22
C GLU A 57 -0.64 -9.57 7.92
N ALA A 58 -0.71 -10.01 6.67
CA ALA A 58 -0.05 -11.21 6.19
C ALA A 58 0.32 -11.04 4.72
N ILE A 59 1.41 -11.68 4.33
CA ILE A 59 1.86 -11.78 2.95
C ILE A 59 1.59 -13.21 2.48
N GLU A 60 0.75 -13.35 1.46
CA GLU A 60 0.40 -14.62 0.85
C GLU A 60 1.21 -14.85 -0.43
N GLY A 61 1.61 -16.10 -0.67
CA GLY A 61 2.26 -16.54 -1.91
C GLY A 61 3.70 -17.03 -1.74
N PRO A 62 4.62 -16.28 -1.11
CA PRO A 62 5.99 -16.75 -0.91
C PRO A 62 6.08 -17.91 0.09
N PRO A 63 7.12 -18.77 -0.02
CA PRO A 63 7.49 -19.69 1.04
C PRO A 63 7.77 -18.97 2.37
N ALA A 64 7.59 -19.65 3.51
CA ALA A 64 7.70 -19.05 4.83
C ALA A 64 9.05 -18.33 5.08
N GLU A 65 10.14 -18.89 4.56
CA GLU A 65 11.49 -18.30 4.64
C GLU A 65 11.56 -16.95 3.91
N VAL A 66 11.01 -16.89 2.69
CA VAL A 66 10.96 -15.66 1.89
C VAL A 66 10.04 -14.63 2.51
N THR A 67 8.88 -15.07 3.04
CA THR A 67 7.94 -14.18 3.74
C THR A 67 8.58 -13.53 4.96
N GLY A 68 9.32 -14.31 5.77
CA GLY A 68 10.05 -13.77 6.92
C GLY A 68 11.09 -12.73 6.52
N ALA A 69 11.87 -13.02 5.47
CA ALA A 69 12.89 -12.10 4.97
C ALA A 69 12.28 -10.83 4.34
N LEU A 70 11.16 -10.96 3.62
CA LEU A 70 10.43 -9.84 3.04
C LEU A 70 9.81 -8.95 4.13
N ASN A 71 9.22 -9.53 5.19
CA ASN A 71 8.73 -8.76 6.34
C ASN A 71 9.85 -7.94 6.99
N ALA A 72 11.02 -8.54 7.20
CA ALA A 72 12.17 -7.81 7.75
C ALA A 72 12.60 -6.65 6.84
N ALA A 73 12.60 -6.85 5.52
CA ALA A 73 12.90 -5.80 4.55
C ALA A 73 11.83 -4.69 4.54
N LEU A 74 10.55 -5.03 4.69
CA LEU A 74 9.44 -4.06 4.76
C LEU A 74 9.49 -3.22 6.03
N VAL A 75 9.89 -3.79 7.17
CA VAL A 75 10.09 -3.03 8.42
C VAL A 75 11.20 -1.99 8.26
N GLN A 76 12.31 -2.37 7.61
CA GLN A 76 13.40 -1.43 7.30
C GLN A 76 12.93 -0.33 6.34
N ALA A 77 12.27 -0.71 5.24
CA ALA A 77 11.73 0.25 4.28
C ALA A 77 10.69 1.18 4.91
N ALA A 78 9.82 0.69 5.80
CA ALA A 78 8.87 1.56 6.49
C ALA A 78 9.59 2.63 7.35
N ALA A 79 10.68 2.26 8.03
CA ALA A 79 11.50 3.20 8.79
C ALA A 79 12.14 4.27 7.88
N ASP A 80 12.72 3.87 6.75
CA ASP A 80 13.34 4.77 5.77
C ASP A 80 12.32 5.78 5.19
N HIS A 81 11.04 5.37 5.09
CA HIS A 81 9.95 6.19 4.56
C HIS A 81 9.13 6.89 5.66
N GLN A 82 9.56 6.83 6.92
CA GLN A 82 8.85 7.38 8.10
C GLN A 82 7.39 6.88 8.24
N VAL A 83 7.10 5.68 7.76
CA VAL A 83 5.80 5.03 7.89
C VAL A 83 5.74 4.32 9.24
N ALA A 84 4.75 4.66 10.06
CA ALA A 84 4.56 4.02 11.36
C ALA A 84 3.88 2.65 11.18
N LEU A 85 4.61 1.57 11.45
CA LEU A 85 4.04 0.22 11.53
C LEU A 85 3.55 -0.05 12.96
N VAL A 86 2.30 -0.48 13.09
CA VAL A 86 1.69 -0.90 14.36
C VAL A 86 1.11 -2.31 14.22
N ASP A 87 0.92 -3.01 15.34
CA ASP A 87 0.20 -4.27 15.34
C ASP A 87 -1.26 -4.06 14.93
N ASP A 88 -1.89 -5.06 14.32
CA ASP A 88 -3.32 -4.99 13.93
C ASP A 88 -4.25 -4.74 15.15
N ALA A 89 -3.82 -5.16 16.34
CA ALA A 89 -4.53 -4.94 17.60
C ALA A 89 -4.50 -3.48 18.09
N GLN A 90 -3.59 -2.64 17.57
CA GLN A 90 -3.39 -1.25 18.01
C GLN A 90 -4.22 -0.23 17.20
N ALA A 91 -5.35 -0.66 16.62
CA ALA A 91 -6.24 0.18 15.81
C ALA A 91 -5.51 0.97 14.70
N PRO A 92 -4.85 0.27 13.75
CA PRO A 92 -4.19 0.92 12.63
C PRO A 92 -5.20 1.74 11.82
N ARG A 93 -4.74 2.85 11.25
CA ARG A 93 -5.58 3.67 10.37
C ARG A 93 -5.84 2.99 9.04
N PHE A 94 -4.84 2.28 8.54
CA PHE A 94 -4.95 1.46 7.34
C PHE A 94 -4.39 0.07 7.58
N ARG A 95 -5.03 -0.93 6.99
CA ARG A 95 -4.57 -2.32 7.01
C ARG A 95 -4.07 -2.68 5.63
N VAL A 96 -2.93 -3.32 5.54
CA VAL A 96 -2.29 -3.68 4.28
C VAL A 96 -2.20 -5.19 4.17
N LYS A 97 -2.78 -5.74 3.09
CA LYS A 97 -2.74 -7.17 2.76
C LYS A 97 -1.86 -7.38 1.55
N GLY A 98 -0.87 -8.27 1.68
CA GLY A 98 0.13 -8.53 0.65
C GLY A 98 -0.11 -9.83 -0.10
N TYR A 99 0.05 -9.77 -1.42
CA TYR A 99 0.06 -10.93 -2.29
C TYR A 99 1.30 -10.84 -3.18
N VAL A 100 2.16 -11.86 -3.14
CA VAL A 100 3.41 -11.86 -3.90
C VAL A 100 3.55 -13.18 -4.65
N THR A 101 3.83 -13.10 -5.94
CA THR A 101 4.03 -14.27 -6.80
C THR A 101 5.36 -14.17 -7.51
N ALA A 102 6.02 -15.32 -7.66
CA ALA A 102 7.23 -15.46 -8.46
C ALA A 102 6.96 -16.42 -9.62
N GLY A 103 7.44 -16.07 -10.81
CA GLY A 103 7.34 -16.91 -11.99
C GLY A 103 8.52 -16.70 -12.93
N VAL A 104 8.72 -17.62 -13.87
CA VAL A 104 9.77 -17.52 -14.88
C VAL A 104 9.20 -16.79 -16.10
N ALA A 105 9.81 -15.67 -16.46
CA ALA A 105 9.48 -14.90 -17.65
C ALA A 105 9.98 -15.59 -18.93
N PRO A 106 9.44 -15.27 -20.11
CA PRO A 106 9.82 -15.92 -21.37
C PRO A 106 11.30 -15.77 -21.74
N ASP A 107 11.98 -14.76 -21.21
CA ASP A 107 13.41 -14.50 -21.40
C ASP A 107 14.30 -15.27 -20.40
N GLY A 108 13.70 -16.11 -19.54
CA GLY A 108 14.39 -16.92 -18.54
C GLY A 108 14.69 -16.21 -17.22
N LYS A 109 14.27 -14.95 -17.06
CA LYS A 109 14.36 -14.23 -15.77
C LYS A 109 13.27 -14.68 -14.80
N THR A 110 13.46 -14.42 -13.52
CA THR A 110 12.36 -14.49 -12.56
C THR A 110 11.65 -13.14 -12.54
N ALA A 111 10.33 -13.16 -12.77
CA ALA A 111 9.44 -12.04 -12.53
C ALA A 111 8.76 -12.22 -11.16
N LEU A 112 8.99 -11.26 -10.26
CA LEU A 112 8.31 -11.17 -8.97
C LEU A 112 7.23 -10.10 -9.06
N ALA A 113 5.96 -10.49 -9.06
CA ALA A 113 4.84 -9.57 -9.02
C ALA A 113 4.30 -9.45 -7.60
N TYR A 114 3.93 -8.23 -7.21
CA TYR A 114 3.33 -7.97 -5.90
C TYR A 114 2.08 -7.11 -6.02
N VAL A 115 1.16 -7.33 -5.09
CA VAL A 115 -0.07 -6.57 -4.89
C VAL A 115 -0.22 -6.31 -3.41
N TRP A 116 -0.37 -5.04 -3.05
CA TRP A 116 -0.73 -4.59 -1.71
C TRP A 116 -2.10 -3.95 -1.78
N ASP A 117 -3.09 -4.60 -1.16
CA ASP A 117 -4.41 -4.03 -0.98
C ASP A 117 -4.45 -3.27 0.35
N VAL A 118 -4.76 -1.97 0.30
CA VAL A 118 -4.84 -1.08 1.45
C VAL A 118 -6.31 -0.86 1.81
N PHE A 119 -6.69 -1.22 3.03
CA PHE A 119 -8.04 -1.14 3.56
C PHE A 119 -8.18 -0.04 4.60
N ASP A 120 -9.30 0.69 4.57
CA ASP A 120 -9.67 1.66 5.61
C ASP A 120 -10.20 0.97 6.88
N ALA A 121 -10.46 1.76 7.93
CA ALA A 121 -11.04 1.25 9.18
C ALA A 121 -12.43 0.61 9.02
N ALA A 122 -13.15 0.89 7.93
CA ALA A 122 -14.43 0.27 7.59
C ALA A 122 -14.25 -1.00 6.74
N ASN A 123 -13.02 -1.50 6.61
CA ASN A 123 -12.66 -2.67 5.81
C ASN A 123 -13.04 -2.53 4.32
N ARG A 124 -13.02 -1.30 3.80
CA ARG A 124 -13.17 -1.03 2.38
C ARG A 124 -11.80 -0.81 1.77
N ARG A 125 -11.56 -1.41 0.61
CA ARG A 125 -10.29 -1.22 -0.11
C ARG A 125 -10.20 0.23 -0.59
N ALA A 126 -9.29 0.98 0.02
CA ALA A 126 -9.01 2.38 -0.30
C ALA A 126 -8.05 2.50 -1.49
N GLN A 127 -7.06 1.61 -1.57
CA GLN A 127 -6.07 1.62 -2.64
C GLN A 127 -5.57 0.22 -2.93
N ARG A 128 -5.13 0.02 -4.18
CA ARG A 128 -4.33 -1.13 -4.58
C ARG A 128 -3.00 -0.64 -5.13
N VAL A 129 -1.91 -1.07 -4.52
CA VAL A 129 -0.54 -0.84 -5.01
C VAL A 129 -0.09 -2.13 -5.67
N THR A 130 0.42 -2.03 -6.90
CA THR A 130 0.94 -3.19 -7.62
C THR A 130 2.30 -2.87 -8.22
N GLY A 131 3.13 -3.87 -8.37
CA GLY A 131 4.36 -3.74 -9.14
C GLY A 131 4.92 -5.09 -9.51
N SER A 132 5.97 -5.06 -10.31
CA SER A 132 6.71 -6.25 -10.70
C SER A 132 8.18 -5.91 -10.87
N GLU A 133 9.06 -6.77 -10.38
CA GLU A 133 10.49 -6.70 -10.68
C GLU A 133 10.93 -7.95 -11.43
N GLU A 134 11.80 -7.74 -12.40
CA GLU A 134 12.55 -8.81 -13.02
C GLU A 134 13.95 -8.90 -12.43
N MET A 135 14.42 -10.12 -12.21
CA MET A 135 15.77 -10.39 -11.72
C MET A 135 16.33 -11.65 -12.36
N ALA A 136 17.64 -11.84 -12.21
CA ALA A 136 18.28 -13.09 -12.59
C ALA A 136 17.55 -14.26 -11.90
N GLY A 137 17.00 -15.17 -12.72
CA GLY A 137 16.12 -16.22 -12.25
C GLY A 137 16.77 -17.58 -12.18
N ASP A 138 16.02 -18.52 -11.61
CA ASP A 138 16.28 -19.95 -11.72
C ASP A 138 15.01 -20.62 -12.29
N PRO A 139 15.09 -21.30 -13.46
CA PRO A 139 13.93 -21.94 -14.06
C PRO A 139 13.31 -23.06 -13.20
N ALA A 140 14.08 -23.65 -12.28
CA ALA A 140 13.62 -24.74 -11.42
C ALA A 140 12.90 -24.22 -10.17
N ASP A 141 13.37 -23.10 -9.60
CA ASP A 141 12.75 -22.47 -8.45
C ASP A 141 12.79 -20.93 -8.58
N PRO A 142 11.67 -20.27 -8.86
CA PRO A 142 11.64 -18.81 -9.02
C PRO A 142 11.99 -18.06 -7.72
N TRP A 143 11.97 -18.70 -6.55
CA TRP A 143 12.32 -18.08 -5.27
C TRP A 143 13.81 -18.19 -4.90
N ALA A 144 14.54 -19.14 -5.49
CA ALA A 144 15.92 -19.46 -5.10
C ALA A 144 16.92 -18.30 -5.29
N ARG A 145 16.59 -17.32 -6.15
CA ARG A 145 17.45 -16.17 -6.45
C ARG A 145 17.05 -14.88 -5.75
N LEU A 146 16.03 -14.89 -4.88
CA LEU A 146 15.68 -13.73 -4.07
C LEU A 146 16.71 -13.55 -2.95
N ASP A 147 17.75 -12.76 -3.24
CA ASP A 147 18.72 -12.33 -2.24
C ASP A 147 18.21 -11.14 -1.40
N ALA A 148 18.95 -10.79 -0.36
CA ALA A 148 18.61 -9.68 0.53
C ALA A 148 18.55 -8.33 -0.20
N THR A 149 19.31 -8.16 -1.29
CA THR A 149 19.32 -6.92 -2.08
C THR A 149 18.05 -6.80 -2.91
N ALA A 150 17.62 -7.89 -3.55
CA ALA A 150 16.36 -7.97 -4.28
C ALA A 150 15.17 -7.74 -3.35
N LEU A 151 15.16 -8.37 -2.18
CA LEU A 151 14.12 -8.18 -1.17
C LEU A 151 14.04 -6.72 -0.68
N LYS A 152 15.18 -6.08 -0.42
CA LYS A 152 15.23 -4.66 -0.06
C LYS A 152 14.67 -3.77 -1.18
N ARG A 153 15.01 -4.06 -2.44
CA ARG A 153 14.48 -3.31 -3.59
C ARG A 153 12.96 -3.43 -3.70
N ILE A 154 12.42 -4.65 -3.56
CA ILE A 154 10.97 -4.89 -3.57
C ILE A 154 10.29 -4.17 -2.42
N ALA A 155 10.85 -4.26 -1.21
CA ALA A 155 10.31 -3.61 -0.03
C ALA A 155 10.30 -2.08 -0.19
N GLY A 156 11.38 -1.48 -0.71
CA GLY A 156 11.46 -0.05 -1.02
C GLY A 156 10.38 0.38 -2.01
N LYS A 157 10.29 -0.28 -3.18
CA LYS A 157 9.26 0.02 -4.19
C LYS A 157 7.83 -0.19 -3.68
N SER A 158 7.63 -1.16 -2.80
CA SER A 158 6.34 -1.38 -2.13
C SER A 158 5.99 -0.23 -1.20
N MET A 159 6.95 0.21 -0.37
CA MET A 159 6.76 1.32 0.56
C MET A 159 6.67 2.67 -0.14
N ASP A 160 7.32 2.89 -1.28
CA ASP A 160 7.10 4.06 -2.13
C ASP A 160 5.62 4.19 -2.51
N GLY A 161 5.05 3.12 -3.09
CA GLY A 161 3.65 3.12 -3.51
C GLY A 161 2.65 3.22 -2.35
N ILE A 162 2.98 2.65 -1.19
CA ILE A 162 2.18 2.81 0.03
C ILE A 162 2.28 4.26 0.54
N ALA A 163 3.48 4.82 0.63
CA ALA A 163 3.69 6.19 1.10
C ALA A 163 3.08 7.23 0.13
N ASP A 164 3.05 6.96 -1.17
CA ASP A 164 2.31 7.74 -2.20
C ASP A 164 0.84 7.86 -1.83
N PHE A 165 0.23 6.74 -1.48
CA PHE A 165 -1.14 6.71 -1.01
C PHE A 165 -1.30 7.41 0.34
N LEU A 166 -0.44 7.13 1.33
CA LEU A 166 -0.57 7.72 2.66
C LEU A 166 -0.38 9.25 2.66
N ALA A 167 0.49 9.78 1.79
CA ALA A 167 0.71 11.21 1.61
C ALA A 167 -0.46 11.93 0.93
N SER A 168 -1.25 11.22 0.10
CA SER A 168 -2.42 11.74 -0.59
C SER A 168 -3.74 11.45 0.13
N ALA A 169 -3.74 10.46 1.03
CA ALA A 169 -4.89 10.14 1.86
C ALA A 169 -5.22 11.38 2.70
N PRO A 170 -6.49 11.80 2.77
CA PRO A 170 -6.87 12.94 3.56
C PRO A 170 -6.50 12.63 5.00
N VAL A 171 -5.42 13.24 5.49
CA VAL A 171 -5.17 13.31 6.93
C VAL A 171 -6.45 13.93 7.46
N VAL A 172 -7.26 13.13 8.17
CA VAL A 172 -8.21 13.75 9.09
C VAL A 172 -7.29 14.41 10.08
N SER A 173 -6.99 15.66 9.76
CA SER A 173 -6.10 16.51 10.50
C SER A 173 -6.77 16.55 11.85
N SER A 174 -6.24 15.81 12.81
CA SER A 174 -6.36 16.17 14.20
C SER A 174 -5.63 17.50 14.28
N ALA A 175 -6.33 18.56 13.85
CA ALA A 175 -5.89 19.92 14.04
C ALA A 175 -5.78 20.05 15.54
N VAL A 176 -4.55 19.89 16.03
CA VAL A 176 -4.08 20.62 17.19
C VAL A 176 -4.59 22.02 16.96
N VAL A 177 -5.53 22.44 17.81
CA VAL A 177 -5.96 23.82 17.92
C VAL A 177 -4.70 24.60 18.25
N THR A 178 -3.98 25.01 17.21
CA THR A 178 -3.01 26.09 17.30
C THR A 178 -3.90 27.31 17.45
N THR A 179 -4.26 27.61 18.71
CA THR A 179 -4.71 28.93 19.08
C THR A 179 -3.56 29.85 18.71
N LYS A 180 -3.62 30.41 17.50
CA LYS A 180 -2.83 31.57 17.10
C LYS A 180 -3.25 32.66 18.07
N LEU A 181 -2.48 32.81 19.14
CA LEU A 181 -2.56 33.91 20.08
C LEU A 181 -2.12 35.17 19.31
N ALA A 182 -3.05 35.75 18.56
CA ALA A 182 -2.95 37.13 18.13
C ALA A 182 -3.37 38.01 19.32
N PRO A 183 -2.62 39.08 19.63
CA PRO A 183 -2.93 39.94 20.76
C PRO A 183 -4.21 40.72 20.46
N GLN A 184 -5.32 40.34 21.10
CA GLN A 184 -6.54 41.14 21.05
C GLN A 184 -6.37 42.32 22.01
N ALA A 185 -6.02 43.48 21.44
CA ALA A 185 -6.29 44.76 22.06
C ALA A 185 -7.82 44.94 22.13
N VAL A 186 -8.39 44.75 23.31
CA VAL A 186 -9.80 45.08 23.58
C VAL A 186 -9.83 46.23 24.58
N THR A 187 -10.13 47.39 24.04
CA THR A 187 -10.47 48.62 24.76
C THR A 187 -11.67 48.37 25.68
N ALA A 188 -11.55 48.83 26.92
CA ALA A 188 -12.59 48.82 27.93
C ALA A 188 -13.88 49.50 27.43
N GLY A 189 -14.98 48.77 27.47
CA GLY A 189 -16.33 49.28 27.26
C GLY A 189 -17.23 48.68 28.33
N ALA A 190 -17.58 49.51 29.32
CA ALA A 190 -18.47 49.15 30.41
C ALA A 190 -19.89 48.82 29.89
N VAL A 191 -20.47 47.73 30.37
CA VAL A 191 -21.92 47.57 30.45
C VAL A 191 -22.29 47.13 31.86
N THR A 192 -23.10 47.95 32.50
CA THR A 192 -23.76 47.69 33.77
C THR A 192 -24.85 46.66 33.52
N GLY A 193 -24.91 45.60 34.35
CA GLY A 193 -25.95 44.58 34.25
C GLY A 193 -26.01 43.74 35.51
N ALA A 194 -26.82 44.20 36.46
CA ALA A 194 -27.14 43.50 37.70
C ALA A 194 -28.02 42.27 37.46
N ALA A 195 -27.71 41.16 38.12
CA ALA A 195 -28.71 40.16 38.53
C ALA A 195 -28.22 39.40 39.77
N VAL A 196 -29.01 39.54 40.83
CA VAL A 196 -28.92 38.88 42.14
C VAL A 196 -29.58 37.50 42.09
N GLY A 197 -29.07 36.55 42.89
CA GLY A 197 -29.80 35.34 43.31
C GLY A 197 -28.94 34.08 43.23
N ALA A 198 -28.07 33.79 44.20
CA ALA A 198 -28.37 33.09 45.46
C ALA A 198 -28.71 31.60 45.28
N GLY A 199 -27.83 30.72 45.77
CA GLY A 199 -28.09 29.28 45.84
C GLY A 199 -26.86 28.42 46.08
N ALA A 200 -26.10 28.69 47.14
CA ALA A 200 -25.04 27.78 47.59
C ALA A 200 -25.62 26.56 48.31
N LYS A 201 -25.08 25.36 48.02
CA LYS A 201 -24.64 24.40 49.04
C LYS A 201 -23.69 23.35 48.44
N PRO A 202 -22.49 23.15 49.01
CA PRO A 202 -21.50 22.18 48.57
C PRO A 202 -21.59 20.88 49.40
N LEU A 203 -21.50 19.72 48.75
CA LEU A 203 -21.25 18.39 49.34
C LEU A 203 -20.68 17.53 48.19
N GLY A 204 -19.55 16.84 48.23
CA GLY A 204 -18.49 16.68 49.21
C GLY A 204 -17.42 15.82 48.51
N PHE A 205 -16.14 16.16 48.66
CA PHE A 205 -15.03 15.29 48.30
C PHE A 205 -15.00 14.11 49.27
N ALA A 206 -14.96 12.88 48.75
CA ALA A 206 -14.46 11.72 49.49
C ALA A 206 -13.26 11.18 48.73
N ALA A 207 -12.12 11.30 49.40
CA ALA A 207 -10.81 10.89 48.97
C ALA A 207 -10.60 9.37 49.10
N ALA A 208 -9.51 8.95 48.47
CA ALA A 208 -8.92 7.63 48.44
C ALA A 208 -8.57 7.02 49.81
N GLU A 209 -8.26 5.71 49.70
CA GLU A 209 -7.28 4.92 50.47
C GLU A 209 -7.71 4.21 51.76
N LEU A 210 -7.61 2.87 51.70
CA LEU A 210 -6.99 1.93 52.65
C LEU A 210 -7.08 0.53 52.00
N ARG A 211 -5.96 -0.01 51.50
CA ARG A 211 -5.00 -0.92 52.16
C ARG A 211 -5.56 -2.30 52.45
#